data_AF-F3FWG4-F1
#
_entry.id   AF-F3FWG4-F1
#
_cell.length_a   1.000
_cell.length_b   1.000
_cell.length_c   1.000
_cell.angle_alpha   90.00
_cell.angle_beta   90.00
_cell.angle_gamma   90.00
#
_symmetry.space_group_name_H-M   'P 1'
#
loop_
_entity.id
_entity.type
_entity.pdbx_description
1 polymer ?
#
loop_
_entity_poly.entity_id
_entity_poly.type
_entity_poly.pdbx_seq_one_letter_code
_entity_poly.pdbx_strand_id
1 'polypeptide(L)'
;VFVDQNVRVGLPRSLTEKLRVQSTGGAIYLFAKEAIEPTRLQLQNAKTGEIILVDIAATEAQTDQPALEPVKIVEGETSSARYGGAATARS
;
A
#
# COMPACT_ATOMS: atom_id res chain seq x y z
N VAL A 1 5.34 -2.51 -6.84
CA VAL A 1 5.52 -1.61 -5.69
C VAL A 1 6.64 -2.16 -4.82
N PHE A 2 7.67 -1.38 -4.55
CA PHE A 2 8.78 -1.76 -3.66
C PHE A 2 8.48 -1.29 -2.24
N VAL A 3 8.70 -2.17 -1.27
CA VAL A 3 8.54 -1.89 0.16
C VAL A 3 9.85 -2.14 0.92
N ASP A 4 10.80 -2.85 0.31
CA ASP A 4 12.09 -3.27 0.90
C ASP A 4 11.95 -4.05 2.22
N GLN A 5 10.74 -4.56 2.48
CA GLN A 5 10.36 -5.26 3.70
C GLN A 5 9.40 -6.40 3.35
N ASN A 6 9.41 -7.45 4.15
CA ASN A 6 8.45 -8.55 3.99
C ASN A 6 7.07 -8.09 4.47
N VAL A 7 6.07 -8.17 3.60
CA VAL A 7 4.71 -7.72 3.88
C VAL A 7 3.67 -8.79 3.57
N ARG A 8 2.60 -8.81 4.34
CA ARG A 8 1.36 -9.53 4.03
C ARG A 8 0.38 -8.56 3.41
N VAL A 9 -0.33 -8.97 2.37
CA VAL A 9 -1.32 -8.13 1.69
C VAL A 9 -2.72 -8.61 2.06
N GLY A 10 -3.49 -7.73 2.71
CA GLY A 10 -4.92 -7.90 2.94
C GLY A 10 -5.73 -7.41 1.75
N LEU A 11 -6.57 -8.29 1.19
CA LEU A 11 -7.44 -8.00 0.05
C LEU A 11 -8.90 -7.96 0.48
N PRO A 12 -9.66 -6.91 0.12
CA PRO A 12 -11.11 -6.94 0.18
C PRO A 12 -11.69 -8.08 -0.66
N ARG A 13 -12.79 -8.68 -0.21
CA ARG A 13 -13.45 -9.81 -0.93
C ARG A 13 -13.87 -9.43 -2.36
N SER A 14 -14.19 -8.17 -2.60
CA SER A 14 -14.52 -7.65 -3.93
C SER A 14 -13.38 -7.79 -4.95
N LEU A 15 -12.13 -7.94 -4.49
CA LEU A 15 -10.95 -8.03 -5.34
C LEU A 15 -10.42 -9.46 -5.54
N THR A 16 -10.96 -10.47 -4.85
CA THR A 16 -10.39 -11.84 -4.84
C THR A 16 -10.20 -12.43 -6.24
N GLU A 17 -11.17 -12.23 -7.14
CA GLU A 17 -11.06 -12.72 -8.52
C GLU A 17 -10.48 -11.69 -9.49
N LYS A 18 -10.53 -10.40 -9.14
CA LYS A 18 -10.17 -9.26 -9.99
C LYS A 18 -8.70 -8.91 -9.95
N LEU A 19 -8.03 -9.15 -8.81
CA LEU A 19 -6.66 -8.74 -8.56
C LEU A 19 -5.83 -9.92 -8.11
N ARG A 20 -4.81 -10.27 -8.90
CA ARG A 20 -3.76 -11.19 -8.46
C ARG A 20 -2.68 -10.41 -7.74
N VAL A 21 -2.33 -10.88 -6.54
CA VAL A 21 -1.27 -10.30 -5.72
C VAL A 21 -0.17 -11.33 -5.47
N GLN A 22 1.08 -10.90 -5.62
CA GLN A 22 2.24 -11.66 -5.17
C GLN A 22 3.16 -10.75 -4.37
N SER A 23 3.64 -11.24 -3.23
CA SER A 23 4.67 -10.56 -2.45
C SER A 23 5.90 -11.45 -2.34
N THR A 24 7.04 -10.93 -2.77
CA THR A 24 8.33 -11.65 -2.73
C THR A 24 9.48 -10.66 -2.80
N GLY A 25 10.59 -10.95 -2.10
CA GLY A 25 11.83 -10.18 -2.18
C GLY A 25 11.69 -8.69 -1.83
N GLY A 26 10.77 -8.32 -0.94
CA GLY A 26 10.52 -6.91 -0.59
C GLY A 26 9.70 -6.12 -1.61
N ALA A 27 9.13 -6.78 -2.62
CA ALA A 27 8.25 -6.18 -3.61
C ALA A 27 6.85 -6.79 -3.58
N ILE A 28 5.87 -6.00 -4.02
CA ILE A 28 4.50 -6.41 -4.30
C ILE A 28 4.22 -6.24 -5.79
N TYR A 29 3.76 -7.32 -6.40
CA TYR A 29 3.31 -7.38 -7.78
C TYR A 29 1.78 -7.43 -7.79
N LEU A 30 1.18 -6.46 -8.48
CA LEU A 30 -0.26 -6.30 -8.61
C LEU A 30 -0.63 -6.50 -10.08
N PHE A 31 -1.52 -7.45 -10.36
CA PHE A 31 -2.03 -7.71 -11.70
C PHE A 31 -3.55 -7.70 -11.68
N ALA A 32 -4.13 -6.62 -12.21
CA ALA A 32 -5.57 -6.50 -12.38
C ALA A 32 -5.99 -7.30 -13.63
N LYS A 33 -6.97 -8.19 -13.47
CA LYS A 33 -7.57 -8.97 -14.58
C LYS A 33 -8.69 -8.21 -15.29
N GLU A 34 -9.24 -7.20 -14.63
CA GLU A 34 -10.30 -6.32 -15.11
C GLU A 34 -10.20 -4.96 -14.41
N ALA A 35 -11.06 -4.00 -14.78
CA ALA A 35 -11.12 -2.70 -14.13
C ALA A 35 -11.47 -2.81 -12.64
N ILE A 36 -10.84 -1.94 -11.84
CA ILE A 36 -10.99 -1.89 -10.38
C ILE A 36 -11.29 -0.46 -9.98
N GLU A 37 -12.47 -0.26 -9.37
CA GLU A 37 -12.82 1.00 -8.69
C GLU A 37 -11.84 1.30 -7.55
N PRO A 38 -11.62 2.59 -7.21
CA PRO A 38 -10.74 2.99 -6.12
C PRO A 38 -10.99 2.17 -4.84
N THR A 39 -10.02 1.33 -4.48
CA THR A 39 -10.15 0.37 -3.38
C THR A 39 -8.87 0.36 -2.55
N ARG A 40 -9.04 0.27 -1.23
CA ARG A 40 -7.92 0.23 -0.27
C ARG A 40 -7.38 -1.19 -0.09
N LEU A 41 -6.06 -1.33 -0.24
CA LEU A 41 -5.28 -2.48 0.20
C LEU A 41 -4.63 -2.20 1.54
N GLN A 42 -4.49 -3.25 2.35
CA GLN A 42 -3.72 -3.22 3.58
C GLN A 42 -2.42 -3.98 3.38
N LEU A 43 -1.29 -3.33 3.63
CA LEU A 43 0.02 -3.97 3.70
C LEU A 43 0.44 -4.04 5.16
N GLN A 44 0.74 -5.23 5.65
CA GLN A 44 1.21 -5.42 7.01
C GLN A 44 2.66 -5.90 6.99
N ASN A 45 3.56 -5.15 7.62
CA ASN A 45 4.94 -5.58 7.83
C ASN A 45 4.94 -6.87 8.67
N ALA A 46 5.55 -7.93 8.14
CA ALA A 46 5.54 -9.25 8.76
C ALA A 46 6.39 -9.33 10.04
N LYS A 47 7.34 -8.41 10.24
CA LYS A 47 8.22 -8.32 11.40
C LYS A 47 7.68 -7.39 12.48
N THR A 48 7.23 -6.19 12.12
CA THR A 48 6.81 -5.15 13.09
C THR A 48 5.31 -5.12 13.33
N GLY A 49 4.52 -5.70 12.42
CA GLY A 49 3.06 -5.59 12.44
C GLY A 49 2.52 -4.24 11.98
N GLU A 50 3.40 -3.30 11.61
CA GLU A 50 3.04 -1.98 11.07
C GLU A 50 2.12 -2.12 9.86
N ILE A 51 1.13 -1.22 9.77
CA ILE A 51 0.13 -1.21 8.72
C ILE A 51 0.32 0.00 7.82
N ILE A 52 0.45 -0.27 6.52
CA ILE A 52 0.45 0.72 5.46
C ILE A 52 -0.85 0.53 4.65
N LEU A 53 -1.57 1.63 4.42
CA LEU A 53 -2.80 1.63 3.61
C LEU A 53 -2.49 2.20 2.23
N VAL A 54 -2.81 1.45 1.18
CA VAL A 54 -2.55 1.83 -0.21
C VAL A 54 -3.84 1.77 -0.99
N ASP A 55 -4.32 2.91 -1.45
CA ASP A 55 -5.46 2.96 -2.36
C ASP A 55 -4.99 2.67 -3.78
N ILE A 56 -5.71 1.79 -4.47
CA ILE A 56 -5.43 1.39 -5.84
C ILE A 56 -6.66 1.59 -6.72
N ALA A 57 -6.44 1.81 -7.99
CA ALA A 57 -7.44 1.72 -9.04
C ALA A 57 -6.80 1.07 -10.27
N ALA A 58 -7.61 0.45 -11.12
CA ALA A 58 -7.15 -0.08 -12.39
C ALA A 58 -8.16 0.26 -13.48
N THR A 59 -7.66 0.78 -14.60
CA THR A 59 -8.43 1.02 -15.81
C THR A 59 -7.94 0.10 -16.91
N GLU A 60 -8.74 -0.05 -17.98
CA GLU A 60 -8.27 -0.74 -19.17
C GLU A 60 -7.02 -0.05 -19.73
N ALA A 61 -6.08 -0.86 -20.21
CA ALA A 61 -4.86 -0.34 -20.82
C ALA A 61 -5.19 0.25 -22.20
N GLN A 62 -4.61 1.40 -22.52
CA GLN A 62 -4.70 1.96 -23.86
C GLN A 62 -3.86 1.12 -24.84
N THR A 63 -4.23 1.11 -26.12
CA THR A 63 -3.40 0.52 -27.17
C THR A 63 -2.00 1.13 -27.12
N ASP A 64 -0.98 0.27 -27.10
CA ASP A 64 0.44 0.64 -27.00
C ASP A 64 0.83 1.39 -25.70
N GLN A 65 0.03 1.27 -24.63
CA GLN A 65 0.39 1.87 -23.34
C GLN A 65 1.70 1.26 -22.83
N PRO A 66 2.74 2.09 -22.55
CA PRO A 66 3.97 1.59 -21.96
C PRO A 66 3.73 1.05 -20.55
N ALA A 67 4.62 0.17 -20.09
CA ALA A 67 4.56 -0.35 -18.73
C ALA A 67 4.59 0.81 -17.71
N LEU A 68 3.72 0.74 -16.70
CA LEU A 68 3.68 1.73 -15.63
C LEU A 68 4.98 1.72 -14.83
N GLU A 69 5.40 2.90 -14.40
CA GLU A 69 6.60 3.04 -13.58
C GLU A 69 6.42 2.40 -12.20
N PRO A 70 7.42 1.70 -11.67
CA PRO A 70 7.36 1.15 -10.33
C PRO A 70 7.32 2.24 -9.25
N VAL A 71 6.45 2.07 -8.26
CA VAL A 71 6.41 2.92 -7.05
C VAL A 71 7.23 2.28 -5.93
N LYS A 72 7.97 3.11 -5.17
CA LYS A 72 8.68 2.71 -3.94
C LYS A 72 8.09 3.41 -2.72
N ILE A 73 7.77 2.65 -1.69
CA ILE A 73 7.42 3.17 -0.37
C ILE A 73 8.72 3.33 0.42
N VAL A 74 8.95 4.53 0.96
CA VAL A 74 10.08 4.84 1.83
C VAL A 74 9.54 5.33 3.17
N GLU A 75 10.21 4.98 4.26
CA GLU A 75 9.89 5.52 5.57
C GLU A 75 10.18 7.03 5.58
N GLY A 76 9.19 7.82 6.02
CA GLY A 76 9.36 9.25 6.24
C GLY A 76 10.02 9.52 7.58
N GLU A 77 10.61 10.71 7.74
CA GLU A 77 11.10 11.16 9.04
C GLU A 77 9.92 11.26 10.03
N THR A 78 9.89 10.36 11.02
CA THR A 78 8.87 10.40 12.07
C THR A 78 9.19 11.54 13.04
N SER A 79 8.73 12.76 12.73
CA SER A 79 8.56 13.78 13.77
C SER A 79 7.47 13.28 14.72
N SER A 80 7.89 12.82 15.90
CA SER A 80 7.00 12.32 16.95
C SER A 80 6.20 13.46 17.61
N ALA A 81 5.38 14.16 16.84
CA ALA A 81 4.33 14.99 17.40
C ALA A 81 3.23 14.06 17.94
N ARG A 82 3.40 13.60 19.18
CA ARG A 82 2.28 13.04 19.95
C ARG A 82 1.20 14.12 20.02
N TYR A 83 0.13 13.95 19.25
CA TYR A 83 -1.04 14.79 19.38
C TYR A 83 -1.61 14.55 20.79
N GLY A 84 -1.52 15.57 21.66
CA GLY A 84 -2.06 15.53 23.04
C GLY A 84 -1.10 15.92 24.17
N GLY A 85 0.16 16.21 23.90
CA GLY A 85 1.17 16.48 24.94
C GLY A 85 1.43 17.95 25.30
N ALA A 86 0.44 18.84 25.34
CA ALA A 86 0.67 20.21 25.84
C ALA A 86 -0.61 20.91 26.29
N ALA A 87 -1.13 20.54 27.46
CA ALA A 87 -2.06 21.38 28.20
C ALA A 87 -1.98 21.11 29.71
N THR A 88 -0.87 21.50 30.34
CA THR A 88 -0.84 21.95 31.74
C THR A 88 0.52 22.56 32.05
N ALA A 89 0.55 23.88 32.06
CA ALA A 89 1.32 24.68 33.00
C ALA A 89 0.81 26.12 32.88
N ARG A 90 -0.15 26.50 33.74
CA ARG A 90 -0.39 27.90 34.10
C ARG A 90 0.16 28.08 35.52
N SER A 91 1.04 29.05 35.68
CA SER A 91 1.37 29.70 36.95
C SER A 91 1.65 31.16 36.63
#